data_AF-A0A2X1NC62-F1
#
_entry.id   AF-A0A2X1NC62-F1
#
_cell.length_a   1.000
_cell.length_b   1.000
_cell.length_c   1.000
_cell.angle_alpha   90.00
_cell.angle_beta   90.00
_cell.angle_gamma   90.00
#
_symmetry.space_group_name_H-M   'P 1'
#
loop_
_entity.id
_entity.type
_entity.pdbx_description
1 polymer ?
#
loop_
_entity_poly.entity_id
_entity_poly.type
_entity_poly.pdbx_seq_one_letter_code
_entity_poly.pdbx_strand_id
1 'polypeptide(L)'
;MKNVLGLTLPQTLEQYDVMLTQDDAVKNMFRAGPAGIRTTQAFSQDCRWDTLDDDRANGCIRSLEHAYSKDGGLAVLYGNFAENGCIVKTAGVDDSILKFTGPAKVYEARTMR
;
A
#
# COMPACT_ATOMS: atom_id res chain seq x y z
N MET A 1 -17.24 -3.54 -19.74
CA MET A 1 -15.79 -3.55 -19.99
C MET A 1 -15.23 -4.86 -19.45
N LYS A 2 -14.34 -5.53 -20.19
CA LYS A 2 -13.69 -6.78 -19.76
C LYS A 2 -12.20 -6.53 -19.56
N ASN A 3 -11.59 -7.18 -18.58
CA ASN A 3 -10.15 -7.14 -18.37
C ASN A 3 -9.41 -8.10 -19.32
N VAL A 4 -8.09 -8.24 -19.17
CA VAL A 4 -7.24 -9.13 -19.98
C VAL A 4 -7.64 -10.61 -19.91
N LEU A 5 -8.35 -11.03 -18.85
CA LEU A 5 -8.87 -12.39 -18.70
C LEU A 5 -10.22 -12.59 -19.42
N GLY A 6 -10.75 -11.55 -20.07
CA GLY A 6 -12.07 -11.58 -20.71
C GLY A 6 -13.24 -11.53 -19.72
N LEU A 7 -12.96 -11.27 -18.43
CA LEU A 7 -13.94 -11.20 -17.35
C LEU A 7 -14.39 -9.76 -17.08
N THR A 8 -15.63 -9.60 -16.62
CA THR A 8 -16.08 -8.34 -16.02
C THR A 8 -15.49 -8.16 -14.62
N LEU A 9 -15.54 -6.94 -14.06
CA LEU A 9 -15.06 -6.69 -12.70
C LEU A 9 -15.76 -7.58 -11.65
N PRO A 10 -17.11 -7.70 -11.61
CA PRO A 10 -17.77 -8.61 -10.68
C PRO A 10 -17.32 -10.06 -10.81
N GLN A 11 -17.25 -10.59 -12.03
CA GLN A 11 -16.78 -11.96 -12.28
C GLN A 11 -15.33 -12.16 -11.83
N THR A 12 -14.49 -11.15 -12.00
CA THR A 12 -13.09 -11.20 -11.54
C THR A 12 -13.02 -11.24 -10.02
N LEU A 13 -13.84 -10.44 -9.32
CA LEU A 13 -13.89 -10.44 -7.86
C LEU A 13 -14.44 -11.76 -7.31
N GLU A 14 -15.53 -12.29 -7.88
CA GLU A 14 -16.06 -13.60 -7.48
C GLU A 14 -15.02 -14.72 -7.59
N GLN A 15 -14.19 -14.69 -8.65
CA GLN A 15 -13.21 -15.74 -8.90
C GLN A 15 -11.90 -15.56 -8.12
N TYR A 16 -11.40 -14.32 -7.97
CA TYR A 16 -10.03 -14.04 -7.49
C TYR A 16 -9.95 -13.23 -6.19
N ASP A 17 -11.05 -12.68 -5.67
CA ASP A 17 -11.01 -12.06 -4.35
C ASP A 17 -10.80 -13.15 -3.29
N VAL A 18 -9.72 -13.03 -2.52
CA VAL A 18 -9.35 -13.96 -1.44
C VAL A 18 -10.44 -14.08 -0.36
N MET A 19 -11.32 -13.09 -0.24
CA MET A 19 -12.44 -13.10 0.71
C MET A 19 -13.67 -13.86 0.18
N LEU A 20 -13.82 -14.01 -1.14
CA LEU A 20 -15.03 -14.54 -1.79
C LEU A 20 -14.80 -15.92 -2.41
N THR A 21 -13.63 -16.11 -3.01
CA THR A 21 -13.32 -17.31 -3.79
C THR A 21 -13.37 -18.58 -2.93
N GLN A 22 -13.95 -19.63 -3.50
CA GLN A 22 -13.96 -20.98 -2.91
C GLN A 22 -12.96 -21.91 -3.61
N ASP A 23 -12.20 -21.41 -4.58
CA ASP A 23 -11.21 -22.18 -5.32
C ASP A 23 -9.90 -22.26 -4.53
N ASP A 24 -9.57 -23.47 -4.07
CA ASP A 24 -8.34 -23.73 -3.33
C ASP A 24 -7.08 -23.46 -4.15
N ALA A 25 -7.10 -23.60 -5.48
CA ALA A 25 -5.96 -23.29 -6.33
C ALA A 25 -5.68 -21.77 -6.34
N VAL A 26 -6.74 -20.95 -6.37
CA VAL A 26 -6.64 -19.49 -6.27
C VAL A 26 -6.11 -19.10 -4.89
N LYS A 27 -6.63 -19.70 -3.82
CA LYS A 27 -6.11 -19.47 -2.45
C LYS A 27 -4.62 -19.84 -2.35
N ASN A 28 -4.23 -20.98 -2.93
CA ASN A 28 -2.84 -21.43 -2.91
C ASN A 28 -1.90 -20.52 -3.72
N MET A 29 -2.40 -19.95 -4.82
CA MET A 29 -1.68 -18.97 -5.62
C MET A 29 -1.39 -17.69 -4.81
N PHE A 30 -2.39 -17.15 -4.10
CA PHE A 30 -2.21 -15.93 -3.30
C PHE A 30 -1.43 -16.13 -1.99
N ARG A 31 -1.21 -17.39 -1.56
CA ARG A 31 -0.29 -17.71 -0.45
C ARG A 31 1.19 -17.63 -0.83
N ALA A 32 1.54 -17.25 -2.07
CA ALA A 32 2.93 -17.08 -2.49
C ALA A 32 3.73 -16.23 -1.47
N GLY A 33 4.75 -16.83 -0.87
CA GLY A 33 5.57 -16.21 0.16
C GLY A 33 7.04 -16.10 -0.26
N PRO A 34 7.77 -15.10 0.24
CA PRO A 34 9.21 -15.03 0.01
C PRO A 34 9.90 -16.20 0.74
N ALA A 35 10.72 -16.95 0.03
CA ALA A 35 11.51 -18.04 0.65
C ALA A 35 12.64 -17.52 1.56
N GLY A 36 13.19 -16.33 1.26
CA GLY A 36 14.39 -15.81 1.91
C GLY A 36 15.67 -16.61 1.63
N ILE A 37 15.61 -17.60 0.75
CA ILE A 37 16.71 -18.50 0.39
C ILE A 37 17.33 -18.05 -0.93
N ARG A 38 18.66 -18.01 -1.00
CA ARG A 38 19.38 -17.73 -2.26
C ARG A 38 19.23 -18.91 -3.21
N THR A 39 18.73 -18.64 -4.42
CA THR A 39 18.54 -19.65 -5.48
C THR A 39 19.42 -19.36 -6.69
N THR A 40 20.08 -20.37 -7.26
CA THR A 40 20.84 -20.28 -8.53
C THR A 40 20.11 -20.95 -9.70
N GLN A 41 19.06 -21.72 -9.43
CA GLN A 41 18.23 -22.38 -10.42
C GLN A 41 16.93 -21.61 -10.62
N ALA A 42 16.56 -21.32 -11.87
CA ALA A 42 15.31 -20.66 -12.20
C ALA A 42 14.09 -21.49 -11.77
N PHE A 43 13.01 -20.83 -11.35
CA PHE A 43 11.73 -21.43 -10.95
C PHE A 43 11.80 -22.42 -9.77
N SER A 44 12.84 -22.34 -8.94
CA SER A 44 13.02 -23.22 -7.77
C SER A 44 12.32 -22.73 -6.49
N GLN A 45 11.58 -21.61 -6.55
CA GLN A 45 10.88 -21.05 -5.38
C GLN A 45 9.43 -21.52 -5.34
N ASP A 46 9.06 -22.22 -4.26
CA ASP A 46 7.69 -22.71 -4.03
C ASP A 46 7.14 -22.34 -2.64
N CYS A 47 7.85 -21.52 -1.86
CA CYS A 47 7.42 -21.15 -0.51
C CYS A 47 6.02 -20.51 -0.51
N ARG A 48 5.22 -20.91 0.47
CA ARG A 48 3.88 -20.41 0.71
C ARG A 48 3.73 -20.07 2.19
N TRP A 49 2.99 -19.01 2.47
CA TRP A 49 2.47 -18.75 3.81
C TRP A 49 1.42 -19.78 4.19
N ASP A 50 1.23 -20.05 5.48
CA ASP A 50 0.23 -21.00 5.96
C ASP A 50 -1.21 -20.51 5.67
N THR A 51 -1.44 -19.22 5.89
CA THR A 51 -2.74 -18.56 5.76
C THR A 51 -2.67 -17.33 4.85
N LEU A 52 -3.82 -16.90 4.35
CA LEU A 52 -3.98 -15.61 3.67
C LEU A 52 -4.25 -14.49 4.69
N ASP A 53 -4.01 -13.24 4.30
CA ASP A 53 -4.42 -12.07 5.07
C ASP A 53 -5.86 -11.65 4.74
N ASP A 54 -6.80 -12.23 5.50
CA ASP A 54 -8.23 -11.96 5.45
C ASP A 54 -8.75 -11.10 6.62
N ASP A 55 -7.86 -10.66 7.51
CA ASP A 55 -8.21 -9.79 8.65
C ASP A 55 -8.34 -8.33 8.18
N ARG A 56 -9.57 -7.89 7.93
CA ARG A 56 -9.87 -6.51 7.52
C ARG A 56 -9.83 -5.48 8.66
N ALA A 57 -9.58 -5.90 9.90
CA ALA A 57 -9.42 -5.00 11.04
C ALA A 57 -7.95 -4.75 11.38
N ASN A 58 -7.15 -5.81 11.52
CA ASN A 58 -5.76 -5.70 11.97
C ASN A 58 -4.73 -6.11 10.93
N GLY A 59 -5.15 -6.72 9.82
CA GLY A 59 -4.28 -7.16 8.72
C GLY A 59 -3.62 -6.01 7.97
N CYS A 60 -2.90 -6.39 6.91
CA CYS A 60 -2.16 -5.47 6.05
C CYS A 60 -3.11 -4.60 5.21
N ILE A 61 -4.20 -5.20 4.70
CA ILE A 61 -5.26 -4.50 3.98
C ILE A 61 -6.49 -4.43 4.88
N ARG A 62 -6.85 -3.22 5.30
CA ARG A 62 -7.96 -2.96 6.24
C ARG A 62 -9.19 -2.40 5.54
N SER A 63 -10.37 -2.65 6.13
CA SER A 63 -11.61 -2.00 5.68
C SER A 63 -11.59 -0.50 6.02
N LEU A 64 -12.47 0.28 5.38
CA LEU A 64 -12.59 1.72 5.63
C LEU A 64 -12.91 2.03 7.12
N GLU A 65 -13.67 1.17 7.78
CA GLU A 65 -14.00 1.30 9.20
C GLU A 65 -12.76 1.23 10.10
N HIS A 66 -11.80 0.37 9.74
CA HIS A 66 -10.57 0.11 10.50
C HIS A 66 -9.34 0.80 9.89
N ALA A 67 -9.54 1.74 8.97
CA ALA A 67 -8.45 2.47 8.34
C ALA A 67 -7.65 3.27 9.39
N TYR A 68 -6.32 3.28 9.25
CA TYR A 68 -5.45 4.08 10.14
C TYR A 68 -5.82 5.57 10.12
N SER A 69 -6.17 6.08 8.94
CA SER A 69 -6.75 7.39 8.75
C SER A 69 -7.83 7.30 7.67
N LYS A 70 -8.91 8.07 7.85
CA LYS A 70 -9.95 8.23 6.83
C LYS A 70 -9.58 9.29 5.78
N ASP A 71 -8.56 10.09 6.06
CA ASP A 71 -8.00 11.02 5.09
C ASP A 71 -7.07 10.26 4.11
N GLY A 72 -7.11 10.63 2.83
CA GLY A 72 -6.33 9.99 1.75
C GLY A 72 -4.82 10.19 1.86
N GLY A 73 -4.34 10.90 2.87
CA GLY A 73 -2.94 10.99 3.23
C GLY A 73 -2.14 12.02 2.42
N LEU A 74 -2.80 12.90 1.67
CA LEU A 74 -2.19 13.98 0.90
C LEU A 74 -2.95 15.28 1.12
N ALA A 75 -2.21 16.36 1.38
CA ALA A 75 -2.74 17.72 1.43
C ALA A 75 -1.96 18.63 0.49
N VAL A 76 -2.65 19.64 -0.07
CA VAL A 76 -2.04 20.72 -0.84
C VAL A 76 -1.95 21.94 0.06
N LEU A 77 -0.74 22.48 0.24
CA LEU A 77 -0.50 23.71 1.01
C LEU A 77 -0.19 24.86 0.05
N TYR A 78 -0.75 26.03 0.35
CA TYR A 78 -0.52 27.26 -0.40
C TYR A 78 0.05 28.34 0.52
N GLY A 79 0.82 29.27 -0.07
CA GLY A 79 1.36 30.42 0.63
C GLY A 79 2.41 31.13 -0.21
N ASN A 80 3.02 32.17 0.36
CA ASN A 80 4.07 32.95 -0.29
C ASN A 80 5.29 32.13 -0.72
N PHE A 81 5.59 31.00 -0.06
CA PHE A 81 6.67 30.09 -0.47
C PHE A 81 6.24 29.04 -1.50
N ALA A 82 4.94 28.82 -1.68
CA ALA A 82 4.36 27.79 -2.52
C ALA A 82 3.11 28.34 -3.22
N GLU A 83 3.29 29.35 -4.06
CA GLU A 83 2.17 30.04 -4.72
C GLU A 83 1.34 29.11 -5.62
N ASN A 84 2.01 28.16 -6.28
CA ASN A 84 1.38 27.13 -7.10
C ASN A 84 1.02 25.86 -6.31
N GLY A 85 1.17 25.90 -4.99
CA GLY A 85 0.93 24.78 -4.10
C GLY A 85 2.16 23.88 -3.91
N CYS A 86 2.23 23.23 -2.76
CA CYS A 86 3.12 22.11 -2.50
C CYS A 86 2.34 20.96 -1.87
N ILE A 87 2.88 19.74 -1.99
CA ILE A 87 2.23 18.52 -1.50
C ILE A 87 2.88 18.06 -0.21
N VAL A 88 2.06 17.72 0.78
CA VAL A 88 2.48 17.05 2.01
C VAL A 88 1.80 15.71 2.10
N LYS A 89 2.55 14.66 2.47
CA LYS A 89 2.00 13.35 2.79
C LYS A 89 1.56 13.31 4.25
N THR A 90 0.32 13.72 4.52
CA THR A 90 -0.23 13.82 5.88
C THR A 90 -0.21 12.49 6.62
N ALA A 91 -0.37 11.36 5.91
CA ALA A 91 -0.31 10.02 6.52
C ALA A 91 1.06 9.65 7.15
N GLY A 92 2.12 10.39 6.83
CA GLY A 92 3.45 10.20 7.41
C GLY A 92 3.89 11.29 8.37
N VAL A 93 3.00 12.23 8.71
CA VAL A 93 3.29 13.37 9.59
C VAL A 93 2.65 13.12 10.95
N ASP A 94 3.41 13.34 12.03
CA ASP A 94 2.88 13.28 13.38
C ASP A 94 1.82 14.39 13.60
N ASP A 95 0.71 14.06 14.26
CA ASP A 95 -0.41 14.99 14.49
C ASP A 95 0.03 16.29 15.17
N SER A 96 1.06 16.23 16.03
CA SER A 96 1.60 17.41 16.71
C SER A 96 2.31 18.40 15.78
N ILE A 97 2.68 17.98 14.56
CA ILE A 97 3.43 18.76 13.57
C ILE A 97 2.55 19.23 12.41
N LEU A 98 1.25 18.92 12.41
CA LEU A 98 0.30 19.44 11.42
C LEU A 98 0.24 20.98 11.41
N LYS A 99 0.60 21.62 12.52
CA LYS A 99 0.86 23.06 12.61
C LYS A 99 2.18 23.30 13.34
N PHE A 100 3.14 23.88 12.65
CA PHE A 100 4.46 24.16 13.20
C PHE A 100 4.93 25.56 12.80
N THR A 101 5.70 26.20 13.67
CA THR A 101 6.38 27.47 13.39
C THR A 101 7.72 27.46 14.10
N GLY A 102 8.78 27.82 13.36
CA GLY A 102 10.14 27.84 13.90
C GLY A 102 11.13 28.46 12.91
N PRO A 103 12.38 28.66 13.34
CA PRO A 103 13.42 29.21 12.46
C PRO A 103 13.70 28.26 11.30
N ALA A 104 13.88 28.81 10.10
CA ALA A 104 14.26 28.04 8.91
C ALA A 104 15.74 27.62 8.99
N LYS A 105 16.00 26.33 8.77
CA LYS A 105 17.36 25.81 8.56
C LYS A 105 17.49 25.36 7.10
N VAL A 106 18.25 26.11 6.31
CA VAL A 106 18.32 25.98 4.84
C VAL A 106 19.57 25.18 4.44
N TYR A 107 19.40 24.24 3.49
CA TYR A 107 20.48 23.44 2.91
C TYR A 107 20.37 23.50 1.38
N GLU A 108 21.47 23.75 0.69
CA GLU A 108 21.50 23.94 -0.77
C GLU A 108 21.55 22.62 -1.56
N ALA A 109 22.11 21.56 -0.99
CA ALA A 109 22.18 20.23 -1.62
C ALA A 109 22.38 19.13 -0.58
N ARG A 110 22.04 17.89 -0.95
CA ARG A 110 22.16 16.69 -0.10
C ARG A 110 23.62 16.30 0.20
N THR A 111 24.58 16.83 -0.55
CA THR A 111 26.00 16.55 -0.36
C THR A 111 26.57 17.51 0.68
N MET A 112 26.70 17.04 1.91
CA MET A 112 27.58 17.69 2.88
C MET A 112 29.03 17.47 2.42
N ARG A 113 29.76 18.55 2.15
CA ARG A 113 31.20 18.58 2.40
C ARG A 113 31.41 19.03 3.84
#